data_AF-A0A150P7S1-F1
#
_entry.id   AF-A0A150P7S1-F1
#
_cell.length_a   1.000
_cell.length_b   1.000
_cell.length_c   1.000
_cell.angle_alpha   90.00
_cell.angle_beta   90.00
_cell.angle_gamma   90.00
#
_symmetry.space_group_name_H-M   'P 1'
#
loop_
_entity.id
_entity.type
_entity.pdbx_description
1 polymer ?
#
loop_
_entity_poly.entity_id
_entity_poly.type
_entity_poly.pdbx_seq_one_letter_code
_entity_poly.pdbx_strand_id
1 'polypeptide(L)'
;MKHIDEKLLESSLEYRFGYLIEFIGFGEADIAAVHGAALHLAPKVEALVDAVYEKLFLYDATKRHFVPKQHGYEGQTPADLASLSLNHEQIKFRKKHLGDYLVRLVTHPYDAKLVSYLDMVGKIHTAKAGNAELVVPLVQINALMGFVSDALLQTILSLGLDREAEVRTLRAFNKLLWIQNDLLARHHLPAG
;
A
#
# COMPACT_ATOMS: atom_id res chain seq x y z
N MET A 1 -4.75 18.69 -27.00
CA MET A 1 -5.38 18.41 -25.70
C MET A 1 -6.10 17.08 -25.81
N LYS A 2 -5.78 16.11 -24.96
CA LYS A 2 -6.46 14.81 -24.93
C LYS A 2 -7.79 14.96 -24.20
N HIS A 3 -8.88 14.44 -24.76
CA HIS A 3 -10.17 14.39 -24.08
C HIS A 3 -10.19 13.24 -23.07
N ILE A 4 -10.73 13.50 -21.87
CA ILE A 4 -10.89 12.53 -20.78
C ILE A 4 -12.37 12.42 -20.47
N ASP A 5 -12.89 11.20 -20.41
CA ASP A 5 -14.23 10.91 -19.91
C ASP A 5 -14.16 10.73 -18.38
N GLU A 6 -14.57 11.76 -17.65
CA GLU A 6 -14.53 11.78 -16.19
C GLU A 6 -15.43 10.69 -15.57
N LYS A 7 -16.50 10.25 -16.24
CA LYS A 7 -17.35 9.15 -15.74
C LYS A 7 -16.63 7.81 -15.75
N LEU A 8 -15.75 7.62 -16.73
CA LEU A 8 -14.93 6.40 -16.80
C LEU A 8 -13.81 6.40 -15.75
N LEU A 9 -13.35 7.56 -15.27
CA LEU A 9 -12.42 7.61 -14.13
C LEU A 9 -13.06 7.05 -12.85
N GLU A 10 -14.37 7.21 -12.69
CA GLU A 10 -15.09 6.68 -11.52
C GLU A 10 -15.57 5.25 -11.72
N SER A 11 -15.94 4.83 -12.93
CA SER A 11 -16.57 3.53 -13.17
C SER A 11 -15.66 2.45 -13.77
N SER A 12 -14.54 2.80 -14.40
CA SER A 12 -13.61 1.86 -15.04
C SER A 12 -12.22 1.92 -14.40
N LEU A 13 -11.83 0.83 -13.73
CA LEU A 13 -10.50 0.71 -13.12
C LEU A 13 -9.38 0.82 -14.17
N GLU A 14 -9.55 0.17 -15.32
CA GLU A 14 -8.59 0.22 -16.42
C GLU A 14 -8.42 1.65 -16.95
N TYR A 15 -9.53 2.37 -17.17
CA TYR A 15 -9.50 3.73 -17.68
C TYR A 15 -8.84 4.69 -16.68
N ARG A 16 -9.19 4.59 -15.39
CA ARG A 16 -8.55 5.39 -14.34
C ARG A 16 -7.07 5.09 -14.22
N PHE A 17 -6.68 3.82 -14.18
CA PHE A 17 -5.28 3.45 -14.07
C PHE A 17 -4.48 3.96 -15.28
N GLY A 18 -5.01 3.79 -16.50
CA GLY A 18 -4.43 4.33 -17.72
C GLY A 18 -4.23 5.85 -17.65
N TYR A 19 -5.24 6.58 -17.18
CA TYR A 19 -5.14 8.02 -16.95
C TYR A 19 -4.05 8.39 -15.93
N LEU A 20 -4.01 7.70 -14.78
CA LEU A 20 -3.04 7.96 -13.71
C LEU A 20 -1.61 7.76 -14.20
N ILE A 21 -1.31 6.63 -14.83
CA ILE A 21 0.07 6.33 -15.28
C ILE A 21 0.53 7.30 -16.37
N GLU A 22 -0.36 7.72 -17.27
CA GLU A 22 -0.05 8.70 -18.31
C GLU A 22 0.17 10.09 -17.70
N PHE A 23 -0.71 10.55 -16.81
CA PHE A 23 -0.63 11.87 -16.21
C PHE A 23 0.57 12.02 -15.26
N ILE A 24 0.83 11.01 -14.43
CA ILE A 24 1.97 10.97 -13.49
C ILE A 24 3.29 10.68 -14.24
N GLY A 25 3.20 10.09 -15.43
CA GLY A 25 4.35 9.67 -16.22
C GLY A 25 5.06 8.46 -15.62
N PHE A 26 4.29 7.45 -15.17
CA PHE A 26 4.79 6.15 -14.72
C PHE A 26 4.81 5.16 -15.88
N GLY A 27 5.99 4.70 -16.29
CA GLY A 27 6.15 3.82 -17.46
C GLY A 27 7.16 2.69 -17.27
N GLU A 28 7.55 2.06 -18.38
CA GLU A 28 8.46 0.89 -18.37
C GLU A 28 9.78 1.16 -17.66
N ALA A 29 10.35 2.36 -17.80
CA ALA A 29 11.58 2.74 -17.10
C ALA A 29 11.40 2.82 -15.58
N ASP A 30 10.21 3.25 -15.10
CA ASP A 30 9.91 3.27 -13.67
C ASP A 30 9.69 1.85 -13.13
N ILE A 31 8.99 1.00 -13.90
CA ILE A 31 8.81 -0.42 -13.56
C ILE A 31 10.17 -1.13 -13.47
N ALA A 32 11.04 -0.90 -14.44
CA ALA A 32 12.40 -1.46 -14.44
C ALA A 32 13.22 -0.98 -13.23
N ALA A 33 13.10 0.30 -12.83
CA ALA A 33 13.75 0.80 -11.63
C ALA A 33 13.20 0.17 -10.34
N VAL A 34 11.87 0.00 -10.24
CA VAL A 34 11.22 -0.67 -9.11
C VAL A 34 11.65 -2.13 -8.99
N HIS A 35 11.65 -2.87 -10.11
CA HIS A 35 12.11 -4.26 -10.15
C HIS A 35 13.61 -4.38 -9.89
N GLY A 36 14.42 -3.46 -10.41
CA GLY A 36 15.86 -3.42 -10.16
C GLY A 36 16.22 -3.22 -8.68
N ALA A 37 15.36 -2.55 -7.91
CA ALA A 37 15.55 -2.39 -6.47
C ALA A 37 15.15 -3.62 -5.64
N ALA A 38 14.48 -4.63 -6.22
CA ALA A 38 13.89 -5.73 -5.47
C ALA A 38 14.89 -6.50 -4.58
N LEU A 39 16.06 -6.87 -5.12
CA LEU A 39 17.09 -7.59 -4.37
C LEU A 39 17.70 -6.74 -3.25
N HIS A 40 17.80 -5.43 -3.44
CA HIS A 40 18.30 -4.50 -2.44
C HIS A 40 17.30 -4.26 -1.31
N LEU A 41 16.00 -4.27 -1.63
CA LEU A 41 14.92 -4.05 -0.67
C LEU A 41 14.54 -5.32 0.10
N ALA A 42 14.71 -6.52 -0.49
CA ALA A 42 14.31 -7.78 0.12
C ALA A 42 14.82 -7.97 1.57
N PRO A 43 16.10 -7.70 1.91
CA PRO A 43 16.60 -7.82 3.29
C PRO A 43 16.02 -6.79 4.27
N LYS A 44 15.32 -5.76 3.77
CA LYS A 44 14.74 -4.66 4.57
C LYS A 44 13.24 -4.80 4.78
N VAL A 45 12.57 -5.72 4.08
CA VAL A 45 11.10 -5.86 4.12
C VAL A 45 10.59 -6.11 5.53
N GLU A 46 11.21 -7.02 6.29
CA GLU A 46 10.79 -7.34 7.66
C GLU A 46 10.85 -6.10 8.57
N ALA A 47 11.98 -5.40 8.57
CA ALA A 47 12.17 -4.19 9.37
C ALA A 47 11.18 -3.07 8.97
N LEU A 48 10.91 -2.90 7.68
CA LEU A 48 9.93 -1.92 7.20
C LEU A 48 8.51 -2.26 7.65
N VAL A 49 8.13 -3.54 7.57
CA VAL A 49 6.83 -4.03 8.04
C VAL A 49 6.72 -3.82 9.55
N ASP A 50 7.75 -4.14 10.33
CA ASP A 50 7.74 -3.93 11.78
C ASP A 50 7.56 -2.45 12.13
N ALA A 51 8.32 -1.56 11.50
CA ALA A 51 8.22 -0.12 11.70
C ALA A 51 6.80 0.41 11.41
N VAL A 52 6.11 -0.11 10.39
CA VAL A 52 4.71 0.23 10.10
C VAL A 52 3.78 -0.15 11.25
N TYR A 53 3.88 -1.36 11.79
CA TYR A 53 3.00 -1.79 12.88
C TYR A 53 3.33 -1.09 14.19
N GLU A 54 4.61 -0.90 14.50
CA GLU A 54 5.03 -0.10 15.65
C GLU A 54 4.44 1.31 15.57
N LYS A 55 4.55 1.97 14.41
CA LYS A 55 3.97 3.30 14.20
C LYS A 55 2.46 3.32 14.40
N LEU A 56 1.75 2.33 13.86
CA LEU A 56 0.28 2.22 14.02
C LEU A 56 -0.13 1.87 15.46
N PHE A 57 0.75 1.27 16.26
CA PHE A 57 0.48 0.94 17.66
C PHE A 57 0.70 2.11 18.61
N LEU A 58 1.37 3.18 18.17
CA LEU A 58 1.56 4.41 18.96
C LEU A 58 0.26 5.20 19.18
N TYR A 59 -0.76 4.99 18.34
CA TYR A 59 -2.02 5.73 18.40
C TYR A 59 -3.20 4.76 18.54
N ASP A 60 -4.06 5.00 19.53
CA ASP A 60 -5.30 4.23 19.72
C ASP A 60 -6.19 4.27 18.46
N ALA A 61 -6.23 5.44 17.82
CA ALA A 61 -6.93 5.73 16.60
C ALA A 61 -6.44 4.92 15.41
N THR A 62 -5.30 4.24 15.45
CA THR A 62 -4.89 3.28 14.40
C THR A 62 -4.88 1.85 14.93
N LYS A 63 -4.43 1.66 16.18
CA LYS A 63 -4.32 0.35 16.83
C LYS A 63 -5.67 -0.38 16.94
N ARG A 64 -6.77 0.32 17.24
CA ARG A 64 -8.11 -0.30 17.42
C ARG A 64 -8.63 -1.06 16.18
N HIS A 65 -8.14 -0.76 14.97
CA HIS A 65 -8.54 -1.47 13.76
C HIS A 65 -8.03 -2.91 13.68
N PHE A 66 -7.13 -3.30 14.58
CA PHE A 66 -6.60 -4.66 14.65
C PHE A 66 -7.26 -5.52 15.74
N VAL A 67 -8.24 -4.97 16.48
CA VAL A 67 -9.03 -5.74 17.44
C VAL A 67 -10.03 -6.67 16.73
N PRO A 68 -10.85 -6.19 15.76
CA PRO A 68 -11.74 -7.06 15.01
C PRO A 68 -10.97 -8.13 14.22
N LYS A 69 -11.59 -9.30 14.05
CA LYS A 69 -11.00 -10.43 13.33
C LYS A 69 -10.68 -10.05 11.89
N GLN A 70 -9.44 -10.24 11.46
CA GLN A 70 -9.11 -10.12 10.03
C GLN A 70 -9.84 -11.21 9.23
N HIS A 71 -10.34 -10.86 8.05
CA HIS A 71 -10.78 -11.84 7.06
C HIS A 71 -9.68 -12.86 6.75
N GLY A 72 -10.02 -14.15 6.71
CA GLY A 72 -9.08 -15.26 6.45
C GLY A 72 -8.21 -15.69 7.64
N TYR A 73 -8.21 -14.96 8.75
CA TYR A 73 -7.53 -15.39 9.97
C TYR A 73 -8.44 -16.33 10.77
N GLU A 74 -7.95 -17.50 11.20
CA GLU A 74 -8.78 -18.48 11.92
C GLU A 74 -8.55 -18.53 13.43
N GLY A 75 -7.46 -17.91 13.92
CA GLY A 75 -7.09 -17.94 15.34
C GLY A 75 -7.92 -17.05 16.25
N GLN A 76 -7.48 -16.98 17.52
CA GLN A 76 -8.11 -16.16 18.56
C GLN A 76 -7.91 -14.67 18.29
N THR A 77 -8.93 -13.86 18.56
CA THR A 77 -8.84 -12.40 18.53
C THR A 77 -8.47 -11.84 19.90
N PRO A 78 -7.82 -10.66 19.95
CA PRO A 78 -7.65 -9.97 21.23
C PRO A 78 -9.04 -9.64 21.81
N ALA A 79 -9.17 -9.65 23.14
CA ALA A 79 -10.42 -9.30 23.80
C ALA A 79 -10.73 -7.80 23.67
N ASP A 80 -9.69 -6.97 23.68
CA ASP A 80 -9.80 -5.52 23.67
C ASP A 80 -8.49 -4.87 23.16
N LEU A 81 -8.46 -3.54 23.14
CA LEU A 81 -7.30 -2.78 22.71
C LEU A 81 -6.08 -2.92 23.66
N ALA A 82 -6.32 -3.20 24.94
CA ALA A 82 -5.28 -3.29 25.97
C ALA A 82 -4.52 -4.62 25.88
N SER A 83 -5.25 -5.71 25.61
CA SER A 83 -4.72 -7.06 25.39
C SER A 83 -4.03 -7.24 24.03
N LEU A 84 -4.26 -6.34 23.08
CA LEU A 84 -3.61 -6.37 21.78
C LEU A 84 -2.14 -5.93 21.85
N SER A 85 -1.23 -6.82 21.47
CA SER A 85 0.22 -6.57 21.36
C SER A 85 0.76 -6.90 19.97
N LEU A 86 1.98 -6.43 19.67
CA LEU A 86 2.67 -6.73 18.41
C LEU A 86 2.99 -8.22 18.22
N ASN A 87 3.03 -8.98 19.32
CA ASN A 87 3.29 -10.42 19.32
C ASN A 87 2.02 -11.26 19.11
N HIS A 88 0.85 -10.64 19.06
CA HIS A 88 -0.41 -11.34 18.85
C HIS A 88 -0.42 -12.02 17.46
N GLU A 89 -0.91 -13.26 17.38
CA GLU A 89 -0.86 -14.08 16.15
C GLU A 89 -1.59 -13.43 14.97
N GLN A 90 -2.72 -12.74 15.20
CA GLN A 90 -3.37 -11.93 14.16
C GLN A 90 -2.45 -10.83 13.61
N ILE A 91 -1.61 -10.19 14.44
CA ILE A 91 -0.68 -9.15 13.97
C ILE A 91 0.41 -9.77 13.11
N LYS A 92 0.95 -10.93 13.49
CA LYS A 92 1.91 -11.67 12.66
C LYS A 92 1.30 -12.06 11.31
N PHE A 93 0.05 -12.52 11.31
CA PHE A 93 -0.70 -12.83 10.09
C PHE A 93 -0.86 -11.60 9.19
N ARG A 94 -1.26 -10.44 9.75
CA ARG A 94 -1.35 -9.18 9.01
C ARG A 94 0.00 -8.69 8.47
N LYS A 95 1.07 -8.79 9.27
CA LYS A 95 2.45 -8.46 8.88
C LYS A 95 2.88 -9.29 7.67
N LYS A 96 2.58 -10.59 7.67
CA LYS A 96 2.85 -11.46 6.52
C LYS A 96 2.14 -10.96 5.25
N HIS A 97 0.87 -10.60 5.32
CA HIS A 97 0.15 -10.05 4.16
C HIS A 97 0.78 -8.75 3.64
N LEU A 98 1.22 -7.85 4.52
CA LEU A 98 1.91 -6.63 4.12
C LEU A 98 3.28 -6.95 3.48
N GLY A 99 4.03 -7.91 4.02
CA GLY A 99 5.28 -8.37 3.41
C GLY A 99 5.06 -8.95 2.00
N ASP A 100 4.06 -9.83 1.84
CA ASP A 100 3.70 -10.40 0.54
C ASP A 100 3.25 -9.32 -0.46
N TYR A 101 2.56 -8.28 0.03
CA TYR A 101 2.18 -7.11 -0.77
C TYR A 101 3.39 -6.33 -1.29
N LEU A 102 4.37 -6.03 -0.42
CA LEU A 102 5.60 -5.33 -0.80
C LEU A 102 6.43 -6.14 -1.80
N VAL A 103 6.52 -7.46 -1.61
CA VAL A 103 7.20 -8.35 -2.56
C VAL A 103 6.51 -8.31 -3.93
N ARG A 104 5.17 -8.36 -3.98
CA ARG A 104 4.42 -8.27 -5.25
C ARG A 104 4.72 -6.98 -6.00
N LEU A 105 4.75 -5.83 -5.31
CA LEU A 105 5.04 -4.52 -5.94
C LEU A 105 6.37 -4.50 -6.70
N VAL A 106 7.40 -5.19 -6.17
CA VAL A 106 8.76 -5.16 -6.73
C VAL A 106 9.10 -6.36 -7.61
N THR A 107 8.20 -7.34 -7.76
CA THR A 107 8.49 -8.58 -8.53
C THR A 107 7.48 -8.90 -9.61
N HIS A 108 6.22 -8.45 -9.49
CA HIS A 108 5.17 -8.80 -10.44
C HIS A 108 5.09 -7.80 -11.59
N PRO A 109 4.62 -8.25 -12.78
CA PRO A 109 4.34 -7.34 -13.88
C PRO A 109 3.19 -6.39 -13.53
N TYR A 110 3.26 -5.16 -14.04
CA TYR A 110 2.24 -4.13 -13.86
C TYR A 110 1.12 -4.29 -14.90
N ASP A 111 0.47 -5.45 -14.85
CA ASP A 111 -0.64 -5.82 -15.72
C ASP A 111 -2.00 -5.58 -15.05
N ALA A 112 -3.09 -5.87 -15.78
CA ALA A 112 -4.45 -5.75 -15.26
C ALA A 112 -4.70 -6.57 -13.97
N LYS A 113 -3.96 -7.67 -13.75
CA LYS A 113 -4.09 -8.49 -12.54
C LYS A 113 -3.47 -7.79 -11.34
N LEU A 114 -2.28 -7.19 -11.49
CA LEU A 114 -1.70 -6.40 -10.42
C LEU A 114 -2.59 -5.18 -10.10
N VAL A 115 -3.08 -4.48 -11.11
CA VAL A 115 -3.96 -3.32 -10.91
C VAL A 115 -5.23 -3.71 -10.15
N SER A 116 -5.88 -4.82 -10.53
CA SER A 116 -7.05 -5.34 -9.82
C SER A 116 -6.74 -5.74 -8.37
N TYR A 117 -5.53 -6.27 -8.13
CA TYR A 117 -5.07 -6.59 -6.78
C TYR A 117 -4.86 -5.32 -5.94
N LEU A 118 -4.25 -4.26 -6.49
CA LEU A 118 -4.06 -2.98 -5.79
C LEU A 118 -5.39 -2.30 -5.46
N ASP A 119 -6.36 -2.31 -6.38
CA ASP A 119 -7.73 -1.82 -6.13
C ASP A 119 -8.39 -2.62 -5.00
N MET A 120 -8.29 -3.96 -5.03
CA MET A 120 -8.81 -4.80 -3.95
C MET A 120 -8.17 -4.47 -2.59
N VAL A 121 -6.87 -4.18 -2.55
CA VAL A 121 -6.18 -3.74 -1.32
C VAL A 121 -6.78 -2.43 -0.78
N GLY A 122 -7.14 -1.48 -1.64
CA GLY A 122 -7.91 -0.30 -1.21
C GLY A 122 -9.27 -0.66 -0.65
N LYS A 123 -9.99 -1.53 -1.36
CA LYS A 123 -11.36 -1.92 -1.02
C LYS A 123 -11.48 -2.61 0.34
N ILE A 124 -10.53 -3.48 0.72
CA ILE A 124 -10.55 -4.23 2.00
C ILE A 124 -10.39 -3.35 3.25
N HIS A 125 -9.97 -2.08 3.10
CA HIS A 125 -9.90 -1.12 4.20
C HIS A 125 -11.22 -0.37 4.43
N THR A 126 -12.28 -0.78 3.73
CA THR A 126 -13.62 -0.20 3.79
C THR A 126 -14.66 -1.30 4.03
N ALA A 127 -15.92 -0.92 4.25
CA ALA A 127 -17.02 -1.89 4.36
C ALA A 127 -17.34 -2.61 3.02
N LYS A 128 -16.68 -2.25 1.91
CA LYS A 128 -16.96 -2.77 0.56
C LYS A 128 -16.31 -4.15 0.30
N ALA A 129 -15.36 -4.60 1.13
CA ALA A 129 -14.73 -5.92 1.04
C ALA A 129 -14.06 -6.32 2.36
N GLY A 130 -13.71 -7.60 2.54
CA GLY A 130 -13.01 -8.08 3.73
C GLY A 130 -13.93 -8.23 4.95
N ASN A 131 -13.58 -7.60 6.08
CA ASN A 131 -14.44 -7.55 7.26
C ASN A 131 -15.13 -6.17 7.33
N ALA A 132 -16.46 -6.15 7.26
CA ALA A 132 -17.25 -4.93 7.27
C ALA A 132 -17.15 -4.11 8.58
N GLU A 133 -16.71 -4.73 9.68
CA GLU A 133 -16.43 -4.04 10.95
C GLU A 133 -15.07 -3.31 10.94
N LEU A 134 -14.20 -3.65 9.97
CA LEU A 134 -12.88 -3.05 9.80
C LEU A 134 -12.93 -1.97 8.72
N VAL A 135 -13.37 -0.78 9.12
CA VAL A 135 -13.36 0.40 8.25
C VAL A 135 -12.30 1.38 8.75
N VAL A 136 -11.27 1.60 7.93
CA VAL A 136 -10.19 2.56 8.25
C VAL A 136 -10.56 3.92 7.65
N PRO A 137 -10.60 5.01 8.45
CA PRO A 137 -10.83 6.35 7.91
C PRO A 137 -9.73 6.78 6.93
N LEU A 138 -10.11 7.48 5.85
CA LEU A 138 -9.17 7.95 4.82
C LEU A 138 -8.02 8.79 5.40
N VAL A 139 -8.28 9.61 6.42
CA VAL A 139 -7.23 10.40 7.09
C VAL A 139 -6.12 9.52 7.68
N GLN A 140 -6.45 8.32 8.14
CA GLN A 140 -5.48 7.38 8.71
C GLN A 140 -4.72 6.61 7.62
N ILE A 141 -5.39 6.27 6.51
CA ILE A 141 -4.74 5.74 5.31
C ILE A 141 -3.71 6.75 4.79
N ASN A 142 -4.09 8.01 4.62
CA ASN A 142 -3.20 9.06 4.15
C ASN A 142 -2.01 9.30 5.10
N ALA A 143 -2.27 9.31 6.42
CA ALA A 143 -1.20 9.44 7.41
C ALA A 143 -0.20 8.28 7.34
N LEU A 144 -0.69 7.04 7.16
CA LEU A 144 0.18 5.88 6.99
C LEU A 144 0.95 5.93 5.67
N MET A 145 0.32 6.35 4.56
CA MET A 145 0.99 6.52 3.28
C MET A 145 2.12 7.55 3.36
N GLY A 146 1.93 8.64 4.11
CA GLY A 146 2.98 9.62 4.39
C GLY A 146 4.17 9.00 5.14
N PHE A 147 3.91 8.20 6.17
CA PHE A 147 4.96 7.46 6.90
C PHE A 147 5.69 6.45 6.01
N VAL A 148 4.96 5.65 5.22
CA VAL A 148 5.53 4.66 4.31
C VAL A 148 6.38 5.32 3.23
N SER A 149 5.93 6.47 2.70
CA SER A 149 6.68 7.24 1.72
C SER A 149 8.04 7.70 2.25
N ASP A 150 8.07 8.25 3.46
CA ASP A 150 9.31 8.69 4.09
C ASP A 150 10.23 7.51 4.43
N ALA A 151 9.69 6.42 4.97
CA ALA A 151 10.47 5.23 5.29
C ALA A 151 11.10 4.58 4.04
N LEU A 152 10.36 4.53 2.92
CA LEU A 152 10.89 4.04 1.64
C LEU A 152 11.97 4.97 1.07
N LEU A 153 11.77 6.28 1.14
CA LEU A 153 12.77 7.28 0.74
C LEU A 153 14.07 7.08 1.51
N GLN A 154 14.01 7.00 2.84
CA GLN A 154 15.19 6.75 3.68
C GLN A 154 15.84 5.40 3.35
N THR A 155 15.04 4.35 3.14
CA THR A 155 15.53 3.02 2.78
C THR A 155 16.31 3.08 1.46
N ILE A 156 15.76 3.70 0.42
CA ILE A 156 16.39 3.79 -0.91
C ILE A 156 17.72 4.57 -0.83
N LEU A 157 17.74 5.70 -0.12
CA LEU A 157 18.96 6.49 0.10
C LEU A 157 20.06 5.72 0.85
N SER A 158 19.69 4.69 1.61
CA SER A 158 20.64 3.84 2.34
C SER A 158 21.20 2.67 1.51
N LEU A 159 20.69 2.42 0.30
CA LEU A 159 21.05 1.25 -0.50
C LEU A 159 22.44 1.36 -1.15
N GLY A 160 23.05 2.54 -1.18
CA GLY A 160 24.35 2.76 -1.80
C GLY A 160 24.35 2.55 -3.31
N LEU A 161 23.22 2.84 -3.98
CA LEU A 161 23.12 2.80 -5.44
C LEU A 161 23.98 3.92 -6.05
N ASP A 162 24.38 3.76 -7.32
CA ASP A 162 24.96 4.89 -8.05
C ASP A 162 23.93 6.03 -8.15
N ARG A 163 24.43 7.26 -8.30
CA ARG A 163 23.58 8.45 -8.21
C ARG A 163 22.43 8.45 -9.22
N GLU A 164 22.65 7.93 -10.43
CA GLU A 164 21.58 7.90 -11.42
C GLU A 164 20.53 6.84 -11.09
N ALA A 165 20.96 5.64 -10.69
CA ALA A 165 20.05 4.58 -10.26
C ALA A 165 19.24 4.99 -9.03
N GLU A 166 19.87 5.62 -8.04
CA GLU A 166 19.21 6.17 -6.87
C GLU A 166 18.10 7.16 -7.26
N VAL A 167 18.42 8.16 -8.09
CA VAL A 167 17.45 9.17 -8.55
C VAL A 167 16.31 8.53 -9.32
N ARG A 168 16.58 7.59 -10.23
CA ARG A 168 15.54 6.86 -10.97
C ARG A 168 14.63 6.07 -10.04
N THR A 169 15.22 5.36 -9.07
CA THR A 169 14.50 4.52 -8.10
C THR A 169 13.59 5.38 -7.22
N LEU A 170 14.12 6.48 -6.67
CA LEU A 170 13.35 7.43 -5.87
C LEU A 170 12.14 8.00 -6.62
N ARG A 171 12.35 8.43 -7.88
CA ARG A 171 11.26 8.96 -8.70
C ARG A 171 10.22 7.89 -9.02
N ALA A 172 10.64 6.68 -9.35
CA ALA A 172 9.75 5.57 -9.67
C ALA A 172 8.86 5.20 -8.47
N PHE A 173 9.45 5.04 -7.27
CA PHE A 173 8.69 4.75 -6.05
C PHE A 173 7.76 5.89 -5.64
N ASN A 174 8.19 7.16 -5.79
CA ASN A 174 7.30 8.30 -5.52
C ASN A 174 6.04 8.27 -6.39
N LYS A 175 6.20 8.07 -7.71
CA LYS A 175 5.07 7.95 -8.64
C LYS A 175 4.16 6.76 -8.27
N LEU A 176 4.77 5.61 -7.99
CA LEU A 176 4.06 4.40 -7.60
C LEU A 176 3.24 4.58 -6.31
N LEU A 177 3.77 5.31 -5.32
CA LEU A 177 3.05 5.61 -4.09
C LEU A 177 1.84 6.51 -4.32
N TRP A 178 1.93 7.50 -5.23
CA TRP A 178 0.78 8.33 -5.61
C TRP A 178 -0.31 7.54 -6.33
N ILE A 179 0.06 6.61 -7.21
CA ILE A 179 -0.90 5.71 -7.87
C ILE A 179 -1.59 4.83 -6.82
N GLN A 180 -0.83 4.22 -5.91
CA GLN A 180 -1.41 3.44 -4.81
C GLN A 180 -2.33 4.28 -3.94
N ASN A 181 -1.94 5.51 -3.59
CA ASN A 181 -2.75 6.40 -2.77
C ASN A 181 -4.11 6.71 -3.43
N ASP A 182 -4.15 6.92 -4.75
CA ASP A 182 -5.42 7.10 -5.46
C ASP A 182 -6.29 5.83 -5.41
N LEU A 183 -5.71 4.65 -5.70
CA LEU A 183 -6.44 3.38 -5.66
C LEU A 183 -6.96 3.03 -4.25
N LEU A 184 -6.23 3.40 -3.20
CA LEU A 184 -6.71 3.31 -1.83
C LEU A 184 -7.88 4.30 -1.60
N ALA A 185 -7.66 5.57 -1.94
CA ALA A 185 -8.59 6.66 -1.63
C ALA A 185 -9.95 6.53 -2.35
N ARG A 186 -9.97 6.03 -3.58
CA ARG A 186 -11.20 5.95 -4.39
C ARG A 186 -12.31 5.12 -3.75
N HIS A 187 -12.00 4.20 -2.84
CA HIS A 187 -13.02 3.41 -2.13
C HIS A 187 -13.63 4.14 -0.93
N HIS A 188 -13.02 5.23 -0.46
CA HIS A 188 -13.54 6.06 0.64
C HIS A 188 -14.47 7.18 0.16
N LEU A 189 -14.44 7.49 -1.14
CA LEU A 189 -15.29 8.51 -1.73
C LEU A 189 -16.70 7.94 -2.01
N PRO A 190 -17.74 8.79 -1.95
CA PRO A 190 -19.05 8.45 -2.50
C PRO A 190 -18.91 8.06 -3.97
N ALA A 191 -19.79 7.18 -4.46
CA ALA A 191 -19.91 7.03 -5.91
C ALA A 191 -20.34 8.38 -6.49
N GLY A 192 -19.52 8.92 -7.40
CA GLY A 192 -19.84 10.13 -8.17
C GLY A 192 -20.91 9.88 -9.21
#